data_AF-A0A366I4E2-F1
#
_entry.id   AF-A0A366I4E2-F1
#
_cell.length_a   1.000
_cell.length_b   1.000
_cell.length_c   1.000
_cell.angle_alpha   90.00
_cell.angle_beta   90.00
_cell.angle_gamma   90.00
#
_symmetry.space_group_name_H-M   'P 1'
#
loop_
_entity.id
_entity.type
_entity.pdbx_description
1 polymer ?
#
loop_
_entity_poly.entity_id
_entity_poly.type
_entity_poly.pdbx_seq_one_letter_code
_entity_poly.pdbx_strand_id
1 'polypeptide(L)'
;MKKSISLFEKLLVSVIVFAFGAVVLVQIFVNNDVLETVKSNETGIPVSLEESTIYISKGNLRFNFTGDKGVQIFLNGEKVKEEDEKSPFDLEVIDGDVVEVRNNNSETITLHLIDATDNLITPKMGSKYECEKGMTYLFKVEIQEKS
;
A
#
# COMPACT_ATOMS: atom_id res chain seq x y z
N MET A 1 -43.75 24.16 42.78
CA MET A 1 -42.91 24.65 41.66
C MET A 1 -41.43 24.27 41.77
N LYS A 2 -40.70 24.52 42.86
CA LYS A 2 -39.26 24.15 42.93
C LYS A 2 -38.96 22.65 42.79
N LYS A 3 -39.84 21.78 43.31
CA LYS A 3 -39.67 20.31 43.28
C LYS A 3 -39.87 19.70 41.89
N SER A 4 -40.77 20.28 41.08
CA SER A 4 -41.01 19.84 39.70
C SER A 4 -39.89 20.29 38.75
N ILE A 5 -39.29 21.46 39.00
CA ILE A 5 -38.12 21.96 38.26
C ILE A 5 -36.91 21.04 38.48
N SER A 6 -36.65 20.59 39.71
CA SER A 6 -35.56 19.65 40.00
C SER A 6 -35.75 18.25 39.38
N LEU A 7 -36.98 17.77 39.27
CA LEU A 7 -37.27 16.50 38.58
C LEU A 7 -37.10 16.64 37.07
N PHE A 8 -37.51 17.77 36.49
CA PHE A 8 -37.33 18.08 35.08
C PHE A 8 -35.85 18.21 34.72
N GLU A 9 -35.05 18.91 35.53
CA GLU A 9 -33.60 19.03 35.33
C GLU A 9 -32.89 17.67 35.37
N LYS A 10 -33.24 16.80 36.32
CA LYS A 10 -32.68 15.44 36.40
C LYS A 10 -33.04 14.60 35.18
N LEU A 11 -34.28 14.71 34.70
CA LEU A 11 -34.73 14.03 33.49
C LEU A 11 -33.98 14.55 32.26
N LEU A 12 -33.79 15.87 32.16
CA LEU A 12 -33.07 16.51 31.06
C LEU A 12 -31.60 16.10 31.03
N VAL A 13 -30.92 16.09 32.17
CA VAL A 13 -29.53 15.60 32.28
C VAL A 13 -29.44 14.12 31.91
N SER A 14 -30.38 13.29 32.36
CA SER A 14 -30.42 11.87 32.01
C SER A 14 -30.57 11.64 30.50
N VAL A 15 -31.41 12.43 29.83
CA VAL A 15 -31.60 12.35 28.38
C VAL A 15 -30.33 12.77 27.65
N ILE A 16 -29.64 13.82 28.09
CA ILE A 16 -28.37 14.27 27.49
C ILE A 16 -27.31 13.18 27.62
N VAL A 17 -27.14 12.60 28.82
CA VAL A 17 -26.17 11.52 29.04
C VAL A 17 -26.48 10.31 28.16
N PHE A 18 -27.75 9.94 28.03
CA PHE A 18 -28.17 8.83 27.17
C PHE A 18 -27.92 9.12 25.69
N ALA A 19 -28.21 10.35 25.23
CA ALA A 19 -27.97 10.77 23.85
C ALA A 19 -26.47 10.76 23.50
N PHE A 20 -25.61 11.26 24.39
CA PHE A 20 -24.16 11.17 24.22
C PHE A 20 -23.67 9.73 24.20
N GLY A 21 -24.16 8.87 25.10
CA GLY A 21 -23.85 7.44 25.08
C GLY A 21 -24.26 6.76 23.78
N ALA A 22 -25.45 7.08 23.24
CA ALA A 22 -25.92 6.57 21.96
C ALA A 22 -25.02 7.03 20.80
N VAL A 23 -24.57 8.29 20.80
CA VAL A 23 -23.62 8.79 19.78
C VAL A 23 -22.29 8.06 19.86
N VAL A 24 -21.76 7.81 21.06
CA VAL A 24 -20.53 7.02 21.24
C VAL A 24 -20.71 5.59 20.74
N LEU A 25 -21.86 4.96 21.02
CA LEU A 25 -22.17 3.63 20.48
C LEU A 25 -22.26 3.64 18.96
N VAL A 26 -22.95 4.62 18.37
CA VAL A 26 -23.01 4.78 16.91
C VAL A 26 -21.62 5.03 16.34
N GLN A 27 -20.78 5.85 16.96
CA GLN A 27 -19.40 6.05 16.55
C GLN A 27 -18.57 4.78 16.66
N ILE A 28 -18.79 3.95 17.70
CA ILE A 28 -18.18 2.62 17.79
C ILE A 28 -18.66 1.76 16.64
N PHE A 29 -19.96 1.70 16.34
CA PHE A 29 -20.51 0.91 15.23
C PHE A 29 -20.06 1.40 13.84
N VAL A 30 -19.99 2.72 13.63
CA VAL A 30 -19.58 3.34 12.36
C VAL A 30 -18.07 3.30 12.17
N ASN A 31 -17.28 3.50 13.22
CA ASN A 31 -15.82 3.30 13.17
C ASN A 31 -15.43 1.82 13.31
N ASN A 32 -16.38 0.88 13.44
CA ASN A 32 -16.10 -0.56 13.38
C ASN A 32 -15.93 -1.07 11.94
N ASP A 33 -15.50 -0.21 11.02
CA ASP A 33 -14.96 -0.60 9.71
C ASP A 33 -13.57 -1.28 9.83
N VAL A 34 -13.16 -1.72 11.02
CA VAL A 34 -11.88 -2.44 11.28
C VAL A 34 -12.10 -3.90 11.71
N LEU A 35 -13.31 -4.44 11.57
CA LEU A 35 -13.50 -5.89 11.60
C LEU A 35 -14.24 -6.33 10.35
N GLU A 36 -13.54 -6.28 9.21
CA GLU A 36 -13.79 -7.19 8.09
C GLU A 36 -13.68 -8.63 8.59
N THR A 37 -14.73 -9.10 9.24
CA THR A 37 -14.94 -10.53 9.42
C THR A 37 -15.57 -11.00 8.13
N VAL A 38 -14.73 -11.30 7.15
CA VAL A 38 -15.14 -12.08 5.98
C VAL A 38 -15.71 -13.39 6.52
N LYS A 39 -17.03 -13.55 6.45
CA LYS A 39 -17.69 -14.80 6.81
C LYS A 39 -17.35 -15.84 5.75
N SER A 40 -16.45 -16.77 6.09
CA SER A 40 -16.26 -18.00 5.32
C SER A 40 -17.56 -18.82 5.34
N ASN A 41 -17.96 -19.31 4.17
CA ASN A 41 -19.30 -19.80 3.89
C ASN A 41 -19.62 -21.21 4.42
N GLU A 42 -18.76 -21.86 5.23
CA GLU A 42 -18.98 -23.29 5.52
C GLU A 42 -18.80 -23.80 6.98
N THR A 43 -18.20 -23.08 7.94
CA THR A 43 -18.00 -23.67 9.31
C THR A 43 -18.07 -22.73 10.52
N GLY A 44 -18.14 -21.41 10.36
CA GLY A 44 -18.37 -20.48 11.49
C GLY A 44 -17.24 -20.36 12.52
N ILE A 45 -16.03 -20.83 12.23
CA ILE A 45 -14.86 -20.65 13.10
C ILE A 45 -14.14 -19.35 12.72
N PRO A 46 -13.84 -18.44 13.67
CA PRO A 46 -13.07 -17.23 13.40
C PRO A 46 -11.61 -17.60 13.13
N VAL A 47 -11.14 -17.33 11.91
CA VAL A 47 -9.73 -17.45 11.54
C VAL A 47 -9.07 -16.11 11.82
N SER A 48 -8.02 -16.11 12.65
CA SER A 48 -7.16 -14.95 12.85
C SER A 48 -6.54 -14.58 11.50
N LEU A 49 -6.56 -13.30 11.13
CA LEU A 49 -5.74 -12.74 10.06
C LEU A 49 -4.26 -12.80 10.47
N GLU A 50 -3.72 -14.00 10.65
CA GLU A 50 -2.32 -14.21 10.31
C GLU A 50 -2.26 -14.02 8.80
N GLU A 51 -1.41 -13.09 8.37
CA GLU A 51 -1.27 -12.67 6.98
C GLU A 51 -1.35 -13.88 6.05
N SER A 52 -2.15 -13.80 4.97
CA SER A 52 -2.05 -14.72 3.83
C SER A 52 -0.71 -14.54 3.09
N THR A 53 0.41 -14.45 3.81
CA THR A 53 1.80 -14.37 3.30
C THR A 53 2.28 -15.69 2.70
N ILE A 54 1.51 -16.77 2.79
CA ILE A 54 1.98 -18.10 2.43
C ILE A 54 2.14 -18.28 0.90
N TYR A 55 1.47 -17.47 0.05
CA TYR A 55 1.52 -17.66 -1.41
C TYR A 55 1.67 -16.41 -2.27
N ILE A 56 1.99 -15.23 -1.72
CA ILE A 56 2.32 -14.09 -2.58
C ILE A 56 3.77 -14.27 -3.04
N SER A 57 3.95 -14.67 -4.30
CA SER A 57 5.27 -14.82 -4.90
C SER A 57 5.96 -13.46 -4.95
N LYS A 58 7.11 -13.35 -4.26
CA LYS A 58 7.93 -12.14 -4.17
C LYS A 58 9.15 -12.24 -5.07
N GLY A 59 9.61 -11.08 -5.54
CA GLY A 59 10.85 -10.91 -6.28
C GLY A 59 11.67 -9.74 -5.74
N ASN A 60 12.96 -9.75 -6.02
CA ASN A 60 13.85 -8.63 -5.73
C ASN A 60 14.58 -8.23 -7.01
N LEU A 61 14.60 -6.93 -7.28
CA LEU A 61 15.23 -6.33 -8.45
C LEU A 61 16.33 -5.38 -7.98
N ARG A 62 17.53 -5.49 -8.56
CA ARG A 62 18.60 -4.53 -8.34
C ARG A 62 18.84 -3.71 -9.59
N PHE A 63 18.78 -2.40 -9.44
CA PHE A 63 18.96 -1.46 -10.52
C PHE A 63 20.17 -0.56 -10.33
N ASN A 64 20.70 -0.08 -11.45
CA ASN A 64 21.68 0.99 -11.51
C ASN A 64 21.25 2.00 -12.60
N PHE A 65 21.58 3.27 -12.41
CA PHE A 65 21.31 4.32 -13.38
C PHE A 65 22.59 4.73 -14.12
N THR A 66 22.43 5.21 -15.34
CA THR A 66 23.41 6.08 -15.99
C THR A 66 22.72 7.38 -16.39
N GLY A 67 23.28 8.51 -15.93
CA GLY A 67 22.75 9.85 -16.18
C GLY A 67 22.92 10.78 -14.97
N ASP A 68 22.38 11.99 -15.09
CA ASP A 68 22.31 12.97 -14.01
C ASP A 68 21.28 12.59 -12.94
N LYS A 69 21.57 12.98 -11.69
CA LYS A 69 20.71 12.72 -10.53
C LYS A 69 19.36 13.42 -10.67
N GLY A 70 18.28 12.78 -10.21
CA GLY A 70 16.96 13.40 -10.08
C GLY A 70 15.78 12.50 -10.45
N VAL A 71 16.01 11.19 -10.46
CA VAL A 71 14.97 10.20 -10.78
C VAL A 71 14.17 9.80 -9.55
N GLN A 72 12.87 9.62 -9.73
CA GLN A 72 11.97 9.06 -8.73
C GLN A 72 11.42 7.74 -9.24
N ILE A 73 11.46 6.71 -8.38
CA ILE A 73 10.93 5.38 -8.68
C ILE A 73 9.57 5.23 -8.05
N PHE A 74 8.65 4.68 -8.83
CA PHE A 74 7.27 4.41 -8.42
C PHE A 74 6.97 2.93 -8.55
N LEU A 75 6.24 2.41 -7.56
CA LEU A 75 5.65 1.08 -7.56
C LEU A 75 4.14 1.27 -7.44
N ASN A 76 3.37 0.82 -8.42
CA ASN A 76 1.92 1.00 -8.49
C ASN A 76 1.47 2.46 -8.31
N GLY A 77 2.23 3.41 -8.87
CA GLY A 77 1.95 4.85 -8.77
C GLY A 77 2.34 5.49 -7.44
N GLU A 78 2.89 4.75 -6.47
CA GLU A 78 3.42 5.28 -5.21
C GLU A 78 4.94 5.46 -5.26
N LYS A 79 5.44 6.61 -4.78
CA LYS A 79 6.89 6.89 -4.78
C LYS A 79 7.57 6.02 -3.72
N VAL A 80 8.46 5.13 -4.15
CA VAL A 80 9.20 4.21 -3.28
C VAL A 80 10.67 4.60 -3.10
N LYS A 81 11.24 5.35 -4.05
CA LYS A 81 12.66 5.75 -4.03
C LYS A 81 12.89 7.08 -4.74
N GLU A 82 13.96 7.76 -4.35
CA GLU A 82 14.46 8.97 -5.01
C GLU A 82 15.99 8.91 -5.11
N GLU A 83 16.53 9.27 -6.28
CA GLU A 83 17.94 9.05 -6.67
C GLU A 83 18.95 9.95 -5.94
N ASP A 84 18.51 10.81 -5.02
CA ASP A 84 19.43 11.49 -4.09
C ASP A 84 20.19 10.47 -3.20
N GLU A 85 19.77 9.20 -3.21
CA GLU A 85 20.35 8.08 -2.49
C GLU A 85 21.46 7.34 -3.29
N LYS A 86 22.25 6.49 -2.61
CA LYS A 86 23.35 5.73 -3.25
C LYS A 86 22.80 4.75 -4.30
N SER A 87 23.36 4.77 -5.52
CA SER A 87 23.21 3.71 -6.53
C SER A 87 24.34 2.67 -6.38
N PRO A 88 24.09 1.36 -6.57
CA PRO A 88 22.84 0.70 -6.99
C PRO A 88 21.78 0.61 -5.88
N PHE A 89 20.52 0.36 -6.25
CA PHE A 89 19.40 0.21 -5.32
C PHE A 89 18.61 -1.08 -5.56
N ASP A 90 17.97 -1.56 -4.50
CA ASP A 90 17.15 -2.78 -4.48
C ASP A 90 15.67 -2.41 -4.37
N LEU A 91 14.81 -3.16 -5.06
CA LEU A 91 13.36 -3.01 -5.07
C LEU A 91 12.70 -4.38 -4.87
N GLU A 92 11.97 -4.53 -3.76
CA GLU A 92 11.10 -5.70 -3.54
C GLU A 92 9.79 -5.50 -4.30
N VAL A 93 9.35 -6.55 -4.99
CA VAL A 93 8.14 -6.55 -5.83
C VAL A 93 7.34 -7.83 -5.62
N ILE A 94 6.04 -7.76 -5.90
CA ILE A 94 5.14 -8.91 -5.98
C ILE A 94 4.59 -9.08 -7.40
N ASP A 95 4.01 -10.25 -7.67
CA ASP A 95 3.38 -10.50 -8.95
C ASP A 95 2.30 -9.44 -9.25
N GLY A 96 2.35 -8.89 -10.46
CA GLY A 96 1.41 -7.88 -10.92
C GLY A 96 1.77 -6.43 -10.62
N ASP A 97 2.81 -6.16 -9.84
CA ASP A 97 3.29 -4.81 -9.57
C ASP A 97 3.68 -4.08 -10.85
N VAL A 98 3.42 -2.77 -10.92
CA VAL A 98 3.83 -1.91 -12.03
C VAL A 98 4.96 -1.00 -11.58
N VAL A 99 6.09 -1.06 -12.29
CA VAL A 99 7.26 -0.23 -11.99
C VAL A 99 7.33 0.92 -12.98
N GLU A 100 7.45 2.14 -12.45
CA GLU A 100 7.49 3.36 -13.25
C GLU A 100 8.61 4.28 -12.76
N VAL A 101 9.05 5.16 -13.64
CA VAL A 101 10.14 6.09 -13.39
C VAL A 101 9.70 7.48 -13.78
N ARG A 102 9.87 8.45 -12.87
CA ARG A 102 9.78 9.87 -13.21
C ARG A 102 11.18 10.45 -13.33
N ASN A 103 11.51 10.90 -14.53
CA ASN A 103 12.69 11.71 -14.79
C ASN A 103 12.30 13.20 -14.83
N ASN A 104 12.85 13.98 -13.90
CA ASN A 104 12.60 15.42 -13.85
C ASN A 104 13.61 16.23 -14.69
N ASN A 105 14.69 15.59 -15.16
CA ASN A 105 15.76 16.19 -15.93
C ASN A 105 15.37 16.30 -17.41
N SER A 106 16.06 17.19 -18.14
CA SER A 106 15.87 17.33 -19.59
C SER A 106 16.58 16.24 -20.40
N GLU A 107 17.59 15.61 -19.81
CA GLU A 107 18.36 14.54 -20.44
C GLU A 107 17.72 13.18 -20.19
N THR A 108 17.82 12.28 -21.18
CA THR A 108 17.35 10.90 -21.04
C THR A 108 18.27 10.13 -20.10
N ILE A 109 17.67 9.42 -19.14
CA ILE A 109 18.39 8.57 -18.18
C ILE A 109 18.15 7.12 -18.55
N THR A 110 19.18 6.27 -18.42
CA THR A 110 19.02 4.83 -18.65
C THR A 110 19.05 4.07 -17.34
N LEU A 111 17.97 3.34 -17.06
CA LEU A 111 17.89 2.39 -15.96
C LEU A 111 18.37 1.02 -16.44
N HIS A 112 19.28 0.41 -15.70
CA HIS A 112 19.82 -0.91 -15.95
C HIS A 112 19.39 -1.87 -14.84
N LEU A 113 18.68 -2.94 -15.20
CA LEU A 113 18.44 -4.05 -14.29
C LEU A 113 19.71 -4.91 -14.24
N ILE A 114 20.45 -4.81 -13.14
CA ILE A 114 21.75 -5.48 -12.97
C ILE A 114 21.65 -6.81 -12.23
N ASP A 115 20.58 -7.03 -11.46
CA ASP A 115 20.29 -8.30 -10.78
C ASP A 115 18.77 -8.48 -10.62
N ALA A 116 18.30 -9.73 -10.60
CA ALA A 116 16.90 -10.07 -10.42
C ALA A 116 16.77 -11.49 -9.85
N THR A 117 15.77 -11.72 -8.99
CA THR A 117 15.47 -13.08 -8.51
C THR A 117 15.07 -14.03 -9.64
N ASP A 118 15.53 -15.28 -9.57
CA ASP A 118 15.39 -16.28 -10.64
C ASP A 118 13.94 -16.64 -11.02
N ASN A 119 12.98 -16.35 -10.15
CA ASN A 119 11.56 -16.62 -10.37
C ASN A 119 10.83 -15.53 -11.18
N LEU A 120 11.50 -14.44 -11.56
CA LEU A 120 10.90 -13.38 -12.36
C LEU A 120 10.84 -13.78 -13.84
N ILE A 121 9.64 -13.74 -14.42
CA ILE A 121 9.39 -13.84 -15.85
C ILE A 121 9.62 -12.46 -16.50
N THR A 122 9.11 -11.42 -15.85
CA THR A 122 9.27 -10.01 -16.25
C THR A 122 9.60 -9.20 -14.99
N PRO A 123 10.66 -8.35 -15.00
CA PRO A 123 11.58 -8.05 -16.10
C PRO A 123 12.71 -9.08 -16.28
N LYS A 124 13.30 -9.14 -17.47
CA LYS A 124 14.48 -9.99 -17.74
C LYS A 124 15.76 -9.33 -17.26
N MET A 125 16.63 -10.07 -16.56
CA MET A 125 17.94 -9.57 -16.14
C MET A 125 18.73 -8.97 -17.32
N GLY A 126 19.40 -7.83 -17.10
CA GLY A 126 20.13 -7.09 -18.13
C GLY A 126 19.28 -6.16 -18.98
N SER A 127 17.96 -6.09 -18.74
CA SER A 127 17.07 -5.11 -19.39
C SER A 127 17.53 -3.68 -19.15
N LYS A 128 17.32 -2.84 -20.18
CA LYS A 128 17.63 -1.42 -20.16
C LYS A 128 16.37 -0.63 -20.49
N TYR A 129 16.14 0.45 -19.76
CA TYR A 129 14.98 1.30 -19.94
C TYR A 129 15.42 2.76 -20.08
N GLU A 130 15.14 3.35 -21.23
CA GLU A 130 15.38 4.75 -21.50
C GLU A 130 14.21 5.58 -20.96
N CYS A 131 14.52 6.51 -20.05
CA CYS A 131 13.55 7.32 -19.33
C CYS A 131 13.74 8.78 -19.76
N GLU A 132 12.90 9.23 -20.69
CA GLU A 132 12.84 10.65 -21.07
C GLU A 132 12.18 11.49 -19.97
N LYS A 133 12.24 12.82 -20.10
CA LYS A 133 11.58 13.74 -19.18
C LYS A 133 10.09 13.41 -19.03
N GLY A 134 9.63 13.23 -17.80
CA GLY A 134 8.26 12.87 -17.48
C GLY A 134 8.17 11.51 -16.81
N MET A 135 7.01 10.87 -16.93
CA MET A 135 6.78 9.52 -16.38
C MET A 135 6.97 8.48 -17.49
N THR A 136 7.75 7.44 -17.20
CA THR A 136 8.00 6.30 -18.07
C THR A 136 7.52 5.04 -17.37
N TYR A 137 6.59 4.32 -18.01
CA TYR A 137 6.25 2.95 -17.63
C TYR A 137 7.40 2.03 -18.01
N LEU A 138 7.91 1.23 -17.07
CA LEU A 138 8.99 0.29 -17.37
C LEU A 138 8.43 -1.08 -17.75
N PHE A 139 7.71 -1.70 -16.82
CA PHE A 139 7.15 -3.04 -16.96
C PHE A 139 6.14 -3.32 -15.85
N LYS A 140 5.34 -4.36 -16.08
CA LYS A 140 4.55 -5.05 -15.07
C LYS A 140 5.31 -6.31 -14.66
N VAL A 141 5.43 -6.54 -13.37
CA VAL A 141 6.10 -7.68 -12.78
C VAL A 141 5.28 -8.93 -13.03
N GLU A 142 5.94 -9.96 -13.51
CA GLU A 142 5.39 -11.30 -13.67
C GLU A 142 6.33 -12.28 -12.98
N ILE A 143 5.83 -13.05 -12.02
CA ILE A 143 6.59 -14.02 -11.24
C ILE A 143 6.01 -15.40 -11.49
N GLN A 144 6.90 -16.37 -11.71
CA GLN A 144 6.52 -17.78 -11.80
C GLN A 144 6.09 -18.28 -10.41
N GLU A 145 4.81 -18.60 -10.26
CA GLU A 145 4.32 -19.28 -9.07
C GLU A 145 4.97 -20.68 -8.95
N LYS A 146 5.44 -21.02 -7.75
CA LYS A 146 5.89 -22.38 -7.47
C LYS A 146 4.66 -23.29 -7.45
N SER A 147 4.53 -24.14 -8.47
CA SER A 147 3.56 -25.24 -8.53
C SER A 147 3.86 -26.34 -7.52
#